data_AF-A0A2K9L6Y8-F1
#
_entry.id   AF-A0A2K9L6Y8-F1
#
_cell.length_a   1.000
_cell.length_b   1.000
_cell.length_c   1.000
_cell.angle_alpha   90.00
_cell.angle_beta   90.00
_cell.angle_gamma   90.00
#
_symmetry.space_group_name_H-M   'P 1'
#
loop_
_entity.id
_entity.type
_entity.pdbx_description
1 polymer ?
#
loop_
_entity_poly.entity_id
_entity_poly.type
_entity_poly.pdbx_seq_one_letter_code
_entity_poly.pdbx_strand_id
1 'polypeptide(L)'
;MRILILTHSFNSLTQRLYAELAADGHTLSVEFDIADSVTEEAVALFAPDLVLAPFLKRAVPESVWRRVPTLIVHPGIVGDRGPSALDHAIQHGYTDWGVTVLQAEAEMDAGPVWAHATFAMRADATKASIYRNEVTRAALAAVRQALAHYPDWRAGRWRPRLQDYADPAVRGRPHAPMTQADRALDWAAMPTRDILARVRAADGFPGVLDTLFGQPCRLFDAHPGPRLDGATPGTVIGRQHDALLLATRDASVWIGHVRRADSDHPFKLPAALAFAKEAADLAQRADLQPAYPDITYRESADGRVGFLAFAFYNGAMGTPECERLTAAVHAARQRPTKILVLTGGHDFWSNGIHLGRIEAAASPADESWRNIQAMDDLCLALLEATDRLTVAALQGNAGAGGCFLALACDEVWARDGVVLNPHYKNMGNLFGSEYWTYLLPRRVGEEAAVRIMRERLPLTAAQAAARGLIDRVFGDTVKDFADELAVRAAELADDDIDRRIADKAARRAADEAAKPLATYRAEELQQMWRNFYGFDPSYHVARYHFVMKTPHAWTPRHLARHREPGWHTAAGGAGA
;
A
#
# COMPACT_ATOMS: atom_id res chain seq x y z
N MET A 1 -9.05 -12.18 -24.05
CA MET A 1 -9.39 -10.88 -24.67
C MET A 1 -8.22 -9.92 -24.51
N ARG A 2 -8.15 -8.88 -25.36
CA ARG A 2 -7.20 -7.76 -25.22
C ARG A 2 -7.85 -6.64 -24.42
N ILE A 3 -7.30 -6.32 -23.26
CA ILE A 3 -7.85 -5.28 -22.37
C ILE A 3 -6.84 -4.14 -22.25
N LEU A 4 -7.27 -2.93 -22.63
CA LEU A 4 -6.51 -1.72 -22.34
C LEU A 4 -6.94 -1.19 -20.98
N ILE A 5 -6.02 -1.16 -20.03
CA ILE A 5 -6.26 -0.54 -18.73
C ILE A 5 -5.93 0.94 -18.84
N LEU A 6 -6.94 1.81 -18.79
CA LEU A 6 -6.79 3.26 -18.81
C LEU A 6 -6.87 3.80 -17.38
N THR A 7 -5.80 4.43 -16.89
CA THR A 7 -5.71 4.80 -15.47
C THR A 7 -4.98 6.12 -15.26
N HIS A 8 -5.34 6.92 -14.26
CA HIS A 8 -4.57 8.12 -13.92
C HIS A 8 -3.19 7.78 -13.32
N SER A 9 -3.10 6.65 -12.62
CA SER A 9 -1.83 6.11 -12.12
C SER A 9 -1.87 4.60 -11.97
N PHE A 10 -0.72 3.94 -11.98
CA PHE A 10 -0.62 2.50 -11.72
C PHE A 10 -0.68 2.22 -10.20
N ASN A 11 -1.82 2.58 -9.59
CA ASN A 11 -2.04 2.50 -8.14
C ASN A 11 -2.28 1.05 -7.66
N SER A 12 -2.56 0.86 -6.36
CA SER A 12 -2.75 -0.47 -5.77
C SER A 12 -3.89 -1.28 -6.42
N LEU A 13 -5.03 -0.64 -6.71
CA LEU A 13 -6.16 -1.30 -7.37
C LEU A 13 -5.76 -1.73 -8.79
N THR A 14 -5.16 -0.82 -9.56
CA THR A 14 -4.76 -1.09 -10.93
C THR A 14 -3.69 -2.17 -11.01
N GLN A 15 -2.72 -2.18 -10.09
CA GLN A 15 -1.71 -3.24 -10.00
C GLN A 15 -2.35 -4.60 -9.71
N ARG A 16 -3.29 -4.66 -8.76
CA ARG A 16 -4.01 -5.91 -8.44
C ARG A 16 -4.79 -6.42 -9.64
N LEU A 17 -5.61 -5.56 -10.26
CA LEU A 17 -6.38 -5.93 -11.45
C LEU A 17 -5.47 -6.37 -12.60
N TYR A 18 -4.36 -5.67 -12.84
CA TYR A 18 -3.41 -6.05 -13.88
C TYR A 18 -2.84 -7.46 -13.64
N ALA A 19 -2.34 -7.74 -12.43
CA ALA A 19 -1.69 -9.02 -12.15
C ALA A 19 -2.68 -10.20 -12.18
N GLU A 20 -3.90 -10.01 -11.68
CA GLU A 20 -4.96 -11.01 -11.66
C GLU A 20 -5.53 -11.28 -13.06
N LEU A 21 -5.87 -10.24 -13.81
CA LEU A 21 -6.41 -10.41 -15.16
C LEU A 21 -5.37 -10.98 -16.14
N ALA A 22 -4.08 -10.71 -15.92
CA ALA A 22 -3.01 -11.38 -16.66
C ALA A 22 -2.95 -12.87 -16.33
N ALA A 23 -3.13 -13.25 -15.05
CA ALA A 23 -3.22 -14.65 -14.62
C ALA A 23 -4.45 -15.37 -15.18
N ASP A 24 -5.57 -14.64 -15.35
CA ASP A 24 -6.78 -15.12 -16.02
C ASP A 24 -6.62 -15.28 -17.55
N GLY A 25 -5.41 -15.06 -18.08
CA GLY A 25 -5.06 -15.30 -19.50
C GLY A 25 -5.42 -14.16 -20.44
N HIS A 26 -5.66 -12.94 -19.93
CA HIS A 26 -5.91 -11.77 -20.78
C HIS A 26 -4.62 -11.12 -21.28
N THR A 27 -4.66 -10.59 -22.51
CA THR A 27 -3.58 -9.75 -23.03
C THR A 27 -3.81 -8.33 -22.56
N LEU A 28 -2.94 -7.84 -21.68
CA LEU A 28 -3.08 -6.51 -21.07
C LEU A 28 -2.05 -5.52 -21.61
N SER A 29 -2.48 -4.28 -21.75
CA SER A 29 -1.61 -3.11 -21.80
C SER A 29 -2.20 -2.02 -20.90
N VAL A 30 -1.37 -1.13 -20.38
CA VAL A 30 -1.82 0.02 -19.58
C VAL A 30 -1.52 1.30 -20.35
N GLU A 31 -2.40 2.28 -20.26
CA GLU A 31 -2.15 3.67 -20.67
C GLU A 31 -2.54 4.61 -19.53
N PHE A 32 -1.71 5.64 -19.30
CA PHE A 32 -2.04 6.71 -18.38
C PHE A 32 -3.01 7.72 -19.02
N ASP A 33 -4.04 8.09 -18.25
CA ASP A 33 -4.99 9.15 -18.61
C ASP A 33 -4.32 10.53 -18.51
N ILE A 34 -3.58 10.87 -19.57
CA ILE A 34 -2.78 12.11 -19.71
C ILE A 34 -3.52 13.14 -20.55
N ALA A 35 -3.99 12.73 -21.74
CA ALA A 35 -4.71 13.56 -22.70
C ALA A 35 -5.61 12.69 -23.58
N ASP A 36 -6.63 13.31 -24.19
CA ASP A 36 -7.59 12.62 -25.05
C ASP A 36 -6.88 11.98 -26.26
N SER A 37 -6.01 12.74 -26.92
CA SER A 37 -5.22 12.26 -28.07
C SER A 37 -4.31 11.08 -27.72
N VAL A 38 -3.73 11.07 -26.50
CA VAL A 38 -2.88 9.97 -26.01
C VAL A 38 -3.73 8.70 -25.79
N THR A 39 -4.94 8.87 -25.27
CA THR A 39 -5.89 7.77 -25.06
C THR A 39 -6.37 7.19 -26.39
N GLU A 40 -6.75 8.06 -27.34
CA GLU A 40 -7.17 7.67 -28.69
C GLU A 40 -6.07 6.91 -29.43
N GLU A 41 -4.82 7.40 -29.36
CA GLU A 41 -3.67 6.74 -29.94
C GLU A 41 -3.43 5.36 -29.31
N ALA A 42 -3.49 5.24 -27.98
CA ALA A 42 -3.31 3.97 -27.29
C ALA A 42 -4.38 2.94 -27.70
N VAL A 43 -5.64 3.38 -27.86
CA VAL A 43 -6.72 2.53 -28.38
C VAL A 43 -6.45 2.12 -29.83
N ALA A 44 -5.96 3.02 -30.69
CA ALA A 44 -5.62 2.69 -32.07
C ALA A 44 -4.46 1.68 -32.17
N LEU A 45 -3.39 1.89 -31.40
CA LEU A 45 -2.19 1.05 -31.38
C LEU A 45 -2.47 -0.34 -30.78
N PHE A 46 -3.19 -0.38 -29.66
CA PHE A 46 -3.47 -1.64 -28.96
C PHE A 46 -4.69 -2.37 -29.51
N ALA A 47 -5.61 -1.67 -30.18
CA ALA A 47 -6.91 -2.13 -30.69
C ALA A 47 -7.67 -3.05 -29.70
N PRO A 48 -7.94 -2.60 -28.46
CA PRO A 48 -8.53 -3.44 -27.41
C PRO A 48 -9.91 -4.00 -27.78
N ASP A 49 -10.23 -5.18 -27.24
CA ASP A 49 -11.60 -5.70 -27.22
C ASP A 49 -12.48 -4.92 -26.22
N LEU A 50 -11.83 -4.40 -25.17
CA LEU A 50 -12.45 -3.68 -24.05
C LEU A 50 -11.44 -2.72 -23.41
N VAL A 51 -11.90 -1.53 -23.01
CA VAL A 51 -11.16 -0.59 -22.15
C VAL A 51 -11.65 -0.76 -20.71
N LEU A 52 -10.74 -0.97 -19.77
CA LEU A 52 -11.04 -1.02 -18.34
C LEU A 52 -10.43 0.20 -17.66
N ALA A 53 -11.26 0.97 -16.97
CA ALA A 53 -10.88 2.21 -16.30
C ALA A 53 -11.01 2.07 -14.77
N PRO A 54 -9.99 1.54 -14.07
CA PRO A 54 -10.07 1.30 -12.63
C PRO A 54 -9.89 2.55 -11.77
N PHE A 55 -9.24 3.59 -12.31
CA PHE A 55 -9.00 4.83 -11.59
C PHE A 55 -8.79 5.99 -12.57
N LEU A 56 -9.76 6.88 -12.68
CA LEU A 56 -9.68 8.06 -13.56
C LEU A 56 -9.81 9.36 -12.78
N LYS A 57 -9.31 10.44 -13.38
CA LYS A 57 -9.58 11.82 -12.92
C LYS A 57 -10.21 12.69 -13.99
N ARG A 58 -10.23 12.22 -15.24
CA ARG A 58 -10.86 12.88 -16.39
C ARG A 58 -11.90 11.93 -16.97
N ALA A 59 -12.83 12.49 -17.74
CA ALA A 59 -13.73 11.69 -18.55
C ALA A 59 -12.96 10.97 -19.66
N VAL A 60 -13.37 9.74 -19.99
CA VAL A 60 -12.86 9.05 -21.18
C VAL A 60 -13.41 9.75 -22.43
N PRO A 61 -12.61 9.99 -23.49
CA PRO A 61 -13.07 10.66 -24.69
C PRO A 61 -14.24 9.92 -25.36
N GLU A 62 -15.22 10.68 -25.85
CA GLU A 62 -16.39 10.14 -26.57
C GLU A 62 -16.02 9.33 -27.81
N SER A 63 -14.96 9.74 -28.49
CA SER A 63 -14.36 9.02 -29.61
C SER A 63 -13.94 7.59 -29.27
N VAL A 64 -13.65 7.31 -28.00
CA VAL A 64 -13.23 5.99 -27.49
C VAL A 64 -14.43 5.17 -27.05
N TRP A 65 -15.21 5.64 -26.06
CA TRP A 65 -16.25 4.82 -25.45
C TRP A 65 -17.46 4.55 -26.36
N ARG A 66 -17.67 5.35 -27.41
CA ARG A 66 -18.66 5.02 -28.46
C ARG A 66 -18.23 3.88 -29.38
N ARG A 67 -16.92 3.61 -29.49
CA ARG A 67 -16.36 2.65 -30.45
C ARG A 67 -15.91 1.34 -29.79
N VAL A 68 -15.32 1.44 -28.61
CA VAL A 68 -14.84 0.30 -27.84
C VAL A 68 -15.62 0.25 -26.53
N PRO A 69 -16.11 -0.92 -26.10
CA PRO A 69 -16.73 -1.07 -24.79
C PRO A 69 -15.77 -0.60 -23.70
N THR A 70 -16.18 0.41 -22.94
CA THR A 70 -15.38 1.00 -21.87
C THR A 70 -16.09 0.78 -20.55
N LEU A 71 -15.45 0.07 -19.63
CA LEU A 71 -15.96 -0.20 -18.29
C LEU A 71 -15.19 0.62 -17.26
N ILE A 72 -15.91 1.36 -16.43
CA ILE A 72 -15.39 2.18 -15.34
C ILE A 72 -15.64 1.45 -14.02
N VAL A 73 -14.62 1.38 -13.17
CA VAL A 73 -14.75 0.85 -11.80
C VAL A 73 -15.04 2.02 -10.87
N HIS A 74 -16.26 2.08 -10.36
CA HIS A 74 -16.69 3.10 -9.41
C HIS A 74 -16.67 2.56 -7.98
N PRO A 75 -15.95 3.17 -7.02
CA PRO A 75 -15.89 2.73 -5.63
C PRO A 75 -17.16 3.13 -4.84
N GLY A 76 -18.33 2.87 -5.43
CA GLY A 76 -19.65 3.16 -4.90
C GLY A 76 -20.63 2.02 -5.18
N ILE A 77 -21.65 1.90 -4.32
CA ILE A 77 -22.78 0.98 -4.54
C ILE A 77 -23.61 1.39 -5.76
N VAL A 78 -24.46 0.49 -6.25
CA VAL A 78 -25.35 0.77 -7.38
C VAL A 78 -26.19 2.03 -7.11
N GLY A 79 -26.19 2.95 -8.09
CA GLY A 79 -26.86 4.24 -8.05
C GLY A 79 -26.00 5.40 -7.54
N ASP A 80 -24.88 5.12 -6.88
CA ASP A 80 -23.94 6.14 -6.39
C ASP A 80 -23.24 6.80 -7.57
N ARG A 81 -23.19 8.15 -7.59
CA ARG A 81 -22.57 8.90 -8.68
C ARG A 81 -21.78 10.09 -8.16
N GLY A 82 -20.60 10.27 -8.73
CA GLY A 82 -19.76 11.43 -8.50
C GLY A 82 -18.50 11.11 -7.70
N PRO A 83 -17.57 12.07 -7.64
CA PRO A 83 -16.29 11.88 -6.96
C PRO A 83 -16.46 11.92 -5.44
N SER A 84 -15.52 11.31 -4.72
CA SER A 84 -15.53 11.23 -3.25
C SER A 84 -16.58 10.28 -2.66
N ALA A 85 -17.00 9.24 -3.40
CA ALA A 85 -17.93 8.22 -2.94
C ALA A 85 -17.57 7.62 -1.57
N LEU A 86 -16.32 7.15 -1.41
CA LEU A 86 -15.84 6.61 -0.13
C LEU A 86 -15.76 7.67 0.98
N ASP A 87 -15.45 8.92 0.64
CA ASP A 87 -15.42 10.01 1.62
C ASP A 87 -16.81 10.21 2.23
N HIS A 88 -17.84 10.25 1.38
CA HIS A 88 -19.24 10.34 1.81
C HIS A 88 -19.64 9.10 2.60
N ALA A 89 -19.29 7.90 2.15
CA ALA A 89 -19.62 6.66 2.83
C ALA A 89 -19.06 6.62 4.27
N ILE A 90 -17.80 7.01 4.46
CA ILE A 90 -17.14 7.01 5.77
C ILE A 90 -17.68 8.15 6.65
N GLN A 91 -17.79 9.36 6.13
CA GLN A 91 -18.22 10.52 6.91
C GLN A 91 -19.68 10.41 7.38
N HIS A 92 -20.55 9.76 6.62
CA HIS A 92 -21.95 9.51 7.00
C HIS A 92 -22.15 8.21 7.78
N GLY A 93 -21.09 7.45 8.07
CA GLY A 93 -21.16 6.26 8.90
C GLY A 93 -21.91 5.07 8.28
N TYR A 94 -21.83 4.89 6.96
CA TYR A 94 -22.38 3.70 6.31
C TYR A 94 -21.70 2.44 6.86
N THR A 95 -22.48 1.41 7.19
CA THR A 95 -21.98 0.13 7.72
C THR A 95 -21.73 -0.90 6.62
N ASP A 96 -22.25 -0.67 5.43
CA ASP A 96 -22.04 -1.47 4.24
C ASP A 96 -21.87 -0.55 3.01
N TRP A 97 -21.04 -0.98 2.07
CA TRP A 97 -20.76 -0.24 0.84
C TRP A 97 -20.46 -1.21 -0.30
N GLY A 98 -19.88 -0.73 -1.40
CA GLY A 98 -19.59 -1.58 -2.55
C GLY A 98 -18.82 -0.90 -3.67
N VAL A 99 -18.67 -1.68 -4.75
CA VAL A 99 -18.07 -1.27 -6.02
C VAL A 99 -19.05 -1.61 -7.12
N THR A 100 -19.16 -0.72 -8.10
CA THR A 100 -19.97 -0.91 -9.30
C THR A 100 -19.07 -0.82 -10.53
N VAL A 101 -19.20 -1.78 -11.44
CA VAL A 101 -18.57 -1.71 -12.77
C VAL A 101 -19.64 -1.25 -13.76
N LEU A 102 -19.46 -0.05 -14.29
CA LEU A 102 -20.42 0.64 -15.13
C LEU A 102 -19.86 0.92 -16.52
N GLN A 103 -20.72 0.90 -17.53
CA GLN A 103 -20.33 1.28 -18.88
C GLN A 103 -20.12 2.79 -18.96
N ALA A 104 -19.09 3.26 -19.65
CA ALA A 104 -18.92 4.68 -19.91
C ALA A 104 -20.00 5.22 -20.85
N GLU A 105 -20.58 6.36 -20.48
CA GLU A 105 -21.52 7.14 -21.29
C GLU A 105 -21.21 8.65 -21.13
N ALA A 106 -22.04 9.52 -21.72
CA ALA A 106 -21.83 10.97 -21.69
C ALA A 106 -22.01 11.58 -20.28
N GLU A 107 -22.91 11.03 -19.47
CA GLU A 107 -23.12 11.47 -18.09
C GLU A 107 -22.25 10.65 -17.12
N MET A 108 -21.55 11.34 -16.21
CA MET A 108 -20.62 10.77 -15.25
C MET A 108 -21.31 9.73 -14.34
N ASP A 109 -20.71 8.53 -14.26
CA ASP A 109 -21.18 7.39 -13.47
C ASP A 109 -22.64 6.97 -13.73
N ALA A 110 -23.22 7.41 -14.86
CA ALA A 110 -24.63 7.19 -15.18
C ALA A 110 -24.92 5.95 -16.02
N GLY A 111 -23.88 5.36 -16.60
CA GLY A 111 -24.06 4.29 -17.55
C GLY A 111 -24.61 3.00 -16.94
N PRO A 112 -25.07 2.07 -17.79
CA PRO A 112 -25.55 0.76 -17.40
C PRO A 112 -24.56 -0.01 -16.52
N VAL A 113 -25.07 -0.67 -15.48
CA VAL A 113 -24.31 -1.51 -14.57
C VAL A 113 -24.07 -2.86 -15.20
N TRP A 114 -22.79 -3.24 -15.29
CA TRP A 114 -22.36 -4.55 -15.76
C TRP A 114 -22.28 -5.57 -14.63
N ALA A 115 -21.73 -5.15 -13.49
CA ALA A 115 -21.62 -5.96 -12.30
C ALA A 115 -21.43 -5.05 -11.08
N HIS A 116 -21.66 -5.60 -9.89
CA HIS A 116 -21.36 -4.92 -8.63
C HIS A 116 -21.00 -5.95 -7.56
N ALA A 117 -20.28 -5.49 -6.53
CA ALA A 117 -19.98 -6.30 -5.35
C ALA A 117 -20.07 -5.41 -4.10
N THR A 118 -20.59 -5.95 -3.02
CA THR A 118 -20.73 -5.23 -1.74
C THR A 118 -19.76 -5.76 -0.68
N PHE A 119 -19.54 -4.95 0.34
CA PHE A 119 -18.70 -5.32 1.49
C PHE A 119 -19.15 -4.57 2.74
N ALA A 120 -18.84 -5.13 3.91
CA ALA A 120 -19.03 -4.45 5.19
C ALA A 120 -17.95 -3.37 5.39
N MET A 121 -18.36 -2.20 5.88
CA MET A 121 -17.44 -1.10 6.20
C MET A 121 -16.76 -1.38 7.55
N ARG A 122 -15.44 -1.24 7.60
CA ARG A 122 -14.69 -1.27 8.88
C ARG A 122 -14.77 0.09 9.56
N ALA A 123 -15.37 0.13 10.74
CA ALA A 123 -15.67 1.37 11.48
C ALA A 123 -14.44 2.25 11.77
N ASP A 124 -13.29 1.66 12.06
CA ASP A 124 -12.06 2.39 12.42
C ASP A 124 -11.06 2.54 11.27
N ALA A 125 -11.42 2.10 10.07
CA ALA A 125 -10.51 2.13 8.93
C ALA A 125 -10.48 3.52 8.28
N THR A 126 -9.29 3.90 7.80
CA THR A 126 -9.13 5.06 6.93
C THR A 126 -9.68 4.78 5.54
N LYS A 127 -10.02 5.83 4.79
CA LYS A 127 -10.40 5.69 3.37
C LYS A 127 -9.35 4.93 2.57
N ALA A 128 -8.08 5.26 2.77
CA ALA A 128 -6.99 4.61 2.05
C ALA A 128 -6.90 3.11 2.40
N SER A 129 -7.19 2.73 3.65
CA SER A 129 -7.24 1.34 4.08
C SER A 129 -8.43 0.59 3.46
N ILE A 130 -9.62 1.18 3.44
CA ILE A 130 -10.80 0.61 2.79
C ILE A 130 -10.58 0.43 1.29
N TYR A 131 -9.95 1.42 0.66
CA TYR A 131 -9.63 1.38 -0.77
C TYR A 131 -8.71 0.19 -1.14
N ARG A 132 -7.65 -0.03 -0.34
CA ARG A 132 -6.65 -1.08 -0.59
C ARG A 132 -7.14 -2.49 -0.28
N ASN A 133 -8.08 -2.62 0.65
CA ASN A 133 -8.58 -3.90 1.09
C ASN A 133 -9.95 -4.17 0.46
N GLU A 134 -11.03 -3.73 1.10
CA GLU A 134 -12.40 -4.10 0.74
C GLU A 134 -12.79 -3.69 -0.68
N VAL A 135 -12.49 -2.45 -1.08
CA VAL A 135 -12.79 -1.95 -2.43
C VAL A 135 -12.00 -2.70 -3.47
N THR A 136 -10.71 -2.95 -3.24
CA THR A 136 -9.88 -3.66 -4.23
C THR A 136 -10.35 -5.11 -4.42
N ARG A 137 -10.75 -5.80 -3.35
CA ARG A 137 -11.33 -7.15 -3.44
C ARG A 137 -12.68 -7.13 -4.17
N ALA A 138 -13.59 -6.24 -3.79
CA ALA A 138 -14.90 -6.11 -4.42
C ALA A 138 -14.79 -5.70 -5.90
N ALA A 139 -13.86 -4.81 -6.23
CA ALA A 139 -13.58 -4.41 -7.60
C ALA A 139 -13.10 -5.58 -8.46
N LEU A 140 -12.17 -6.41 -7.96
CA LEU A 140 -11.72 -7.59 -8.69
C LEU A 140 -12.88 -8.55 -8.96
N ALA A 141 -13.72 -8.82 -7.97
CA ALA A 141 -14.89 -9.67 -8.12
C ALA A 141 -15.87 -9.11 -9.16
N ALA A 142 -16.23 -7.83 -9.05
CA ALA A 142 -17.15 -7.18 -9.98
C ALA A 142 -16.56 -7.09 -11.41
N VAL A 143 -15.26 -6.82 -11.56
CA VAL A 143 -14.61 -6.79 -12.88
C VAL A 143 -14.63 -8.18 -13.50
N ARG A 144 -14.25 -9.24 -12.78
CA ARG A 144 -14.32 -10.61 -13.30
C ARG A 144 -15.73 -11.00 -13.74
N GLN A 145 -16.75 -10.63 -12.95
CA GLN A 145 -18.15 -10.85 -13.31
C GLN A 145 -18.54 -10.07 -14.59
N ALA A 146 -18.16 -8.79 -14.69
CA ALA A 146 -18.42 -7.99 -15.88
C ALA A 146 -17.76 -8.58 -17.14
N LEU A 147 -16.51 -9.04 -17.03
CA LEU A 147 -15.80 -9.68 -18.14
C LEU A 147 -16.43 -11.03 -18.53
N ALA A 148 -16.98 -11.78 -17.58
CA ALA A 148 -17.72 -13.01 -17.87
C ALA A 148 -18.99 -12.76 -18.68
N HIS A 149 -19.64 -11.60 -18.54
CA HIS A 149 -20.79 -11.20 -19.36
C HIS A 149 -20.42 -10.74 -20.78
N TYR A 150 -19.16 -10.41 -21.04
CA TYR A 150 -18.72 -9.84 -22.32
C TYR A 150 -19.10 -10.68 -23.56
N PRO A 151 -18.93 -12.02 -23.59
CA PRO A 151 -19.28 -12.82 -24.76
C PRO A 151 -20.79 -12.81 -25.07
N ASP A 152 -21.63 -12.89 -24.04
CA ASP A 152 -23.10 -12.86 -24.18
C ASP A 152 -23.60 -11.46 -24.55
N TRP A 153 -22.99 -10.42 -23.97
CA TRP A 153 -23.23 -9.04 -24.37
C TRP A 153 -22.94 -8.83 -25.85
N ARG A 154 -21.77 -9.26 -26.31
CA ARG A 154 -21.35 -9.13 -27.72
C ARG A 154 -22.25 -9.90 -28.68
N ALA A 155 -22.82 -11.02 -28.24
CA ALA A 155 -23.79 -11.81 -29.00
C ALA A 155 -25.24 -11.32 -28.87
N GLY A 156 -25.51 -10.26 -28.09
CA GLY A 156 -26.85 -9.75 -27.85
C GLY A 156 -27.73 -10.63 -26.95
N ARG A 157 -27.16 -11.63 -26.28
CA ARG A 157 -27.88 -12.55 -25.35
C ARG A 157 -28.03 -11.99 -23.94
N TRP A 158 -27.25 -10.97 -23.61
CA TRP A 158 -27.29 -10.31 -22.31
C TRP A 158 -27.13 -8.79 -22.48
N ARG A 159 -27.70 -8.00 -21.57
CA ARG A 159 -27.58 -6.54 -21.55
C ARG A 159 -27.29 -6.04 -20.14
N PRO A 160 -26.43 -5.01 -19.98
CA PRO A 160 -26.20 -4.40 -18.69
C PRO A 160 -27.47 -3.69 -18.21
N ARG A 161 -27.61 -3.58 -16.88
CA ARG A 161 -28.82 -3.05 -16.25
C ARG A 161 -28.76 -1.53 -16.16
N LEU A 162 -29.78 -0.84 -16.68
CA LEU A 162 -29.93 0.59 -16.45
C LEU A 162 -30.17 0.88 -14.97
N GLN A 163 -29.57 1.96 -14.48
CA GLN A 163 -29.76 2.41 -13.11
C GLN A 163 -31.19 2.94 -12.95
N ASP A 164 -31.97 2.33 -12.05
CA ASP A 164 -33.35 2.72 -11.76
C ASP A 164 -33.44 3.27 -10.34
N TYR A 165 -33.54 4.59 -10.21
CA TYR A 165 -33.64 5.26 -8.91
C TYR A 165 -35.01 5.11 -8.24
N ALA A 166 -36.03 4.62 -8.96
CA ALA A 166 -37.31 4.28 -8.37
C ALA A 166 -37.28 2.91 -7.66
N ASP A 167 -36.32 2.04 -7.99
CA ASP A 167 -36.11 0.76 -7.31
C ASP A 167 -35.57 0.99 -5.88
N PRO A 168 -36.31 0.56 -4.83
CA PRO A 168 -35.85 0.68 -3.44
C PRO A 168 -34.53 -0.05 -3.14
N ALA A 169 -34.16 -1.04 -3.96
CA ALA A 169 -32.88 -1.75 -3.82
C ALA A 169 -31.67 -0.88 -4.25
N VAL A 170 -31.90 0.14 -5.08
CA VAL A 170 -30.87 1.10 -5.48
C VAL A 170 -30.75 2.16 -4.40
N ARG A 171 -29.75 2.00 -3.52
CA ARG A 171 -29.50 2.91 -2.38
C ARG A 171 -28.55 4.07 -2.71
N GLY A 172 -27.65 3.89 -3.68
CA GLY A 172 -26.71 4.95 -4.05
C GLY A 172 -27.42 6.15 -4.68
N ARG A 173 -26.87 7.35 -4.51
CA ARG A 173 -27.44 8.59 -5.04
C ARG A 173 -26.35 9.47 -5.63
N PRO A 174 -26.68 10.34 -6.62
CA PRO A 174 -25.75 11.35 -7.09
C PRO A 174 -25.39 12.33 -5.97
N HIS A 175 -24.12 12.69 -5.88
CA HIS A 175 -23.64 13.66 -4.90
C HIS A 175 -22.58 14.60 -5.49
N ALA A 176 -22.47 15.79 -4.91
CA ALA A 176 -21.41 16.73 -5.26
C ALA A 176 -20.03 16.26 -4.72
N PRO A 177 -18.92 16.73 -5.30
CA PRO A 177 -17.59 16.52 -4.74
C PRO A 177 -17.50 17.10 -3.32
N MET A 178 -17.03 16.31 -2.36
CA MET A 178 -16.84 16.78 -0.99
C MET A 178 -15.70 17.80 -0.90
N THR A 179 -16.02 19.01 -0.43
CA THR A 179 -15.13 20.16 -0.31
C THR A 179 -14.30 20.14 0.98
N GLN A 180 -13.44 21.14 1.20
CA GLN A 180 -12.80 21.32 2.51
C GLN A 180 -13.75 21.91 3.55
N ALA A 181 -14.75 22.70 3.14
CA ALA A 181 -15.77 23.20 4.06
C ALA A 181 -16.57 22.04 4.68
N ASP A 182 -16.90 21.02 3.89
CA ASP A 182 -17.58 19.80 4.37
C ASP A 182 -16.75 18.98 5.37
N ARG A 183 -15.42 19.18 5.36
CA ARG A 183 -14.44 18.47 6.19
C ARG A 183 -13.97 19.26 7.40
N ALA A 184 -14.34 20.54 7.50
CA ALA A 184 -13.84 21.45 8.52
C ALA A 184 -14.05 20.87 9.93
N LEU A 185 -13.07 21.05 10.81
CA LEU A 185 -13.18 20.59 12.20
C LEU A 185 -13.61 21.76 13.08
N ASP A 186 -14.59 21.51 13.94
CA ASP A 186 -14.90 22.39 15.07
C ASP A 186 -14.44 21.67 16.33
N TRP A 187 -13.20 21.96 16.75
CA TRP A 187 -12.58 21.30 17.89
C TRP A 187 -13.35 21.52 19.20
N ALA A 188 -14.05 22.66 19.34
CA ALA A 188 -14.81 22.98 20.54
C ALA A 188 -16.16 22.23 20.58
N ALA A 189 -16.83 22.09 19.42
CA ALA A 189 -18.15 21.48 19.35
C ALA A 189 -18.13 19.98 19.05
N MET A 190 -17.18 19.48 18.26
CA MET A 190 -17.18 18.07 17.79
C MET A 190 -16.59 17.12 18.84
N PRO A 191 -17.23 15.96 19.08
CA PRO A 191 -16.61 14.89 19.86
C PRO A 191 -15.45 14.26 19.10
N THR A 192 -14.54 13.63 19.86
CA THR A 192 -13.37 12.89 19.35
C THR A 192 -13.73 11.97 18.19
N ARG A 193 -14.83 11.21 18.33
CA ARG A 193 -15.28 10.23 17.31
C ARG A 193 -15.59 10.90 15.95
N ASP A 194 -16.15 12.10 15.95
CA ASP A 194 -16.57 12.80 14.73
C ASP A 194 -15.34 13.40 14.04
N ILE A 195 -14.38 13.91 14.83
CA ILE A 195 -13.07 14.37 14.35
C ILE A 195 -12.32 13.20 13.68
N LEU A 196 -12.24 12.05 14.36
CA LEU A 196 -11.63 10.84 13.80
C LEU A 196 -12.29 10.42 12.49
N ALA A 197 -13.63 10.38 12.42
CA ALA A 197 -14.36 10.01 11.21
C ALA A 197 -14.03 10.94 10.03
N ARG A 198 -13.99 12.27 10.26
CA ARG A 198 -13.65 13.26 9.21
C ARG A 198 -12.21 13.11 8.72
N VAL A 199 -11.25 12.94 9.63
CA VAL A 199 -9.85 12.75 9.23
C VAL A 199 -9.67 11.42 8.51
N ARG A 200 -10.27 10.32 8.99
CA ARG A 200 -10.24 9.00 8.35
C ARG A 200 -10.85 9.00 6.95
N ALA A 201 -11.95 9.73 6.73
CA ALA A 201 -12.57 9.90 5.41
C ALA A 201 -11.66 10.65 4.41
N ALA A 202 -10.81 11.55 4.90
CA ALA A 202 -9.87 12.32 4.08
C ALA A 202 -8.44 11.73 4.01
N ASP A 203 -8.16 10.66 4.76
CA ASP A 203 -6.83 10.06 4.83
C ASP A 203 -6.44 9.36 3.51
N GLY A 204 -5.16 9.40 3.18
CA GLY A 204 -4.61 9.11 1.86
C GLY A 204 -4.60 10.35 0.98
N PHE A 205 -5.77 10.95 0.78
CA PHE A 205 -6.02 12.20 0.03
C PHE A 205 -7.47 12.63 0.24
N PRO A 206 -7.82 13.92 0.40
CA PRO A 206 -6.94 15.08 0.30
C PRO A 206 -6.30 15.53 1.62
N GLY A 207 -6.68 14.91 2.75
CA GLY A 207 -6.45 15.41 4.11
C GLY A 207 -7.45 16.50 4.50
N VAL A 208 -7.61 16.72 5.80
CA VAL A 208 -8.48 17.76 6.37
C VAL A 208 -7.67 19.02 6.59
N LEU A 209 -8.05 20.14 5.96
CA LEU A 209 -7.41 21.44 6.16
C LEU A 209 -7.70 21.95 7.57
N ASP A 210 -6.65 22.32 8.29
CA ASP A 210 -6.69 22.89 9.63
C ASP A 210 -5.44 23.74 9.88
N THR A 211 -5.25 24.22 11.11
CA THR A 211 -4.12 25.02 11.56
C THR A 211 -3.49 24.39 12.80
N LEU A 212 -2.19 24.12 12.75
CA LEU A 212 -1.40 23.72 13.93
C LEU A 212 -0.33 24.77 14.19
N PHE A 213 -0.16 25.17 15.46
CA PHE A 213 0.79 26.23 15.84
C PHE A 213 0.62 27.53 15.04
N GLY A 214 -0.62 27.88 14.68
CA GLY A 214 -0.93 29.05 13.86
C GLY A 214 -0.59 28.92 12.37
N GLN A 215 -0.18 27.73 11.90
CA GLN A 215 0.22 27.49 10.51
C GLN A 215 -0.74 26.51 9.80
N PRO A 216 -1.16 26.82 8.56
CA PRO A 216 -2.09 25.97 7.82
C PRO A 216 -1.44 24.64 7.43
N CYS A 217 -2.18 23.56 7.61
CA CYS A 217 -1.75 22.23 7.21
C CYS A 217 -2.94 21.33 6.90
N ARG A 218 -2.68 20.15 6.35
CA ARG A 218 -3.68 19.10 6.17
C ARG A 218 -3.37 17.91 7.04
N LEU A 219 -4.34 17.46 7.83
CA LEU A 219 -4.22 16.38 8.80
C LEU A 219 -4.47 15.02 8.16
N PHE A 220 -3.71 14.01 8.60
CA PHE A 220 -3.79 12.60 8.22
C PHE A 220 -3.46 11.72 9.43
N ASP A 221 -3.72 10.42 9.32
CA ASP A 221 -3.21 9.40 10.25
C ASP A 221 -3.69 9.64 11.69
N ALA A 222 -5.01 9.80 11.83
CA ALA A 222 -5.65 10.13 13.09
C ALA A 222 -6.02 8.89 13.90
N HIS A 223 -5.62 8.86 15.17
CA HIS A 223 -5.90 7.76 16.11
C HIS A 223 -6.49 8.29 17.42
N PRO A 224 -7.31 7.49 18.13
CA PRO A 224 -7.83 7.88 19.45
C PRO A 224 -6.69 8.13 20.45
N GLY A 225 -6.80 9.19 21.25
CA GLY A 225 -5.87 9.50 22.33
C GLY A 225 -6.53 9.45 23.71
N PRO A 226 -5.72 9.56 24.79
CA PRO A 226 -6.19 9.58 26.19
C PRO A 226 -7.16 10.74 26.46
N ARG A 227 -7.99 10.62 27.50
CA ARG A 227 -8.70 11.78 28.05
C ARG A 227 -7.73 12.59 28.92
N LEU A 228 -7.65 13.89 28.65
CA LEU A 228 -6.81 14.83 29.40
C LEU A 228 -7.66 16.01 29.85
N ASP A 229 -7.90 16.11 31.15
CA ASP A 229 -8.74 17.18 31.70
C ASP A 229 -7.98 18.53 31.71
N GLY A 230 -8.71 19.62 31.49
CA GLY A 230 -8.19 20.99 31.55
C GLY A 230 -7.45 21.48 30.31
N ALA A 231 -7.33 20.66 29.26
CA ALA A 231 -6.76 21.09 27.98
C ALA A 231 -7.80 21.78 27.09
N THR A 232 -7.40 22.87 26.42
CA THR A 232 -8.26 23.57 25.47
C THR A 232 -8.38 22.76 24.17
N PRO A 233 -9.58 22.42 23.69
CA PRO A 233 -9.75 21.67 22.45
C PRO A 233 -9.08 22.34 21.25
N GLY A 234 -8.45 21.55 20.38
CA GLY A 234 -7.70 22.01 19.21
C GLY A 234 -6.25 22.39 19.51
N THR A 235 -5.80 22.31 20.76
CA THR A 235 -4.40 22.59 21.13
C THR A 235 -3.54 21.33 21.09
N VAL A 236 -2.27 21.46 20.69
CA VAL A 236 -1.28 20.39 20.76
C VAL A 236 -0.75 20.30 22.19
N ILE A 237 -0.86 19.12 22.80
CA ILE A 237 -0.64 18.89 24.25
C ILE A 237 0.49 17.90 24.55
N GLY A 238 1.13 17.36 23.51
CA GLY A 238 2.27 16.46 23.63
C GLY A 238 2.60 15.78 22.31
N ARG A 239 3.56 14.85 22.37
CA ARG A 239 3.93 14.02 21.23
C ARG A 239 4.32 12.61 21.66
N GLN A 240 4.30 11.67 20.72
CA GLN A 240 4.90 10.35 20.86
C GLN A 240 5.70 10.09 19.60
N HIS A 241 7.01 10.04 19.73
CA HIS A 241 7.92 10.04 18.57
C HIS A 241 7.61 11.24 17.65
N ASP A 242 7.13 10.96 16.43
CA ASP A 242 6.75 11.95 15.43
C ASP A 242 5.24 12.29 15.38
N ALA A 243 4.40 11.60 16.16
CA ALA A 243 2.97 11.90 16.22
C ALA A 243 2.67 13.01 17.23
N LEU A 244 1.77 13.93 16.90
CA LEU A 244 1.32 15.00 17.78
C LEU A 244 0.01 14.61 18.47
N LEU A 245 -0.14 14.92 19.75
CA LEU A 245 -1.37 14.73 20.52
C LEU A 245 -2.16 16.04 20.59
N LEU A 246 -3.43 16.03 20.17
CA LEU A 246 -4.30 17.20 20.17
C LEU A 246 -5.48 17.00 21.11
N ALA A 247 -5.76 17.99 21.94
CA ALA A 247 -6.95 17.99 22.79
C ALA A 247 -8.23 18.08 21.96
N THR A 248 -9.27 17.40 22.40
CA THR A 248 -10.64 17.55 21.89
C THR A 248 -11.56 17.89 23.06
N ARG A 249 -12.85 18.12 22.79
CA ARG A 249 -13.82 18.43 23.86
C ARG A 249 -14.01 17.32 24.90
N ASP A 250 -13.81 16.06 24.53
CA ASP A 250 -14.12 14.88 25.35
C ASP A 250 -12.95 13.91 25.58
N ALA A 251 -11.89 13.97 24.76
CA ALA A 251 -10.64 13.25 24.96
C ALA A 251 -9.47 13.92 24.19
N SER A 252 -8.71 13.16 23.40
CA SER A 252 -7.68 13.67 22.49
C SER A 252 -7.57 12.81 21.23
N VAL A 253 -6.86 13.31 20.23
CA VAL A 253 -6.51 12.57 19.01
C VAL A 253 -5.02 12.65 18.75
N TRP A 254 -4.42 11.54 18.34
CA TRP A 254 -3.09 11.53 17.77
C TRP A 254 -3.18 11.86 16.27
N ILE A 255 -2.28 12.71 15.79
CA ILE A 255 -2.09 12.99 14.36
C ILE A 255 -0.67 12.58 13.99
N GLY A 256 -0.54 11.49 13.23
CA GLY A 256 0.76 10.95 12.82
C GLY A 256 1.41 11.76 11.70
N HIS A 257 0.61 12.31 10.77
CA HIS A 257 1.12 12.92 9.55
C HIS A 257 0.39 14.20 9.16
N VAL A 258 1.12 15.15 8.58
CA VAL A 258 0.57 16.38 8.03
C VAL A 258 1.17 16.71 6.67
N ARG A 259 0.51 17.60 5.93
CA ARG A 259 1.10 18.28 4.75
C ARG A 259 0.92 19.78 4.89
N ARG A 260 2.02 20.53 4.83
CA ARG A 260 2.03 22.01 4.82
C ARG A 260 2.18 22.46 3.36
N ALA A 261 1.19 23.16 2.81
CA ALA A 261 1.25 23.55 1.39
C ALA A 261 2.28 24.65 1.14
N ASP A 262 2.42 25.57 2.10
CA ASP A 262 3.28 26.75 2.00
C ASP A 262 4.64 26.53 2.70
N SER A 263 5.20 25.31 2.59
CA SER A 263 6.52 24.97 3.14
C SER A 263 7.48 24.53 2.03
N ASP A 264 8.78 24.52 2.36
CA ASP A 264 9.83 23.95 1.50
C ASP A 264 9.62 22.44 1.21
N HIS A 265 8.72 21.80 1.96
CA HIS A 265 8.37 20.39 1.83
C HIS A 265 6.85 20.22 1.64
N PRO A 266 6.29 20.55 0.44
CA PRO A 266 4.85 20.60 0.19
C PRO A 266 4.20 19.19 0.02
N PHE A 267 4.75 18.19 0.71
CA PHE A 267 4.33 16.80 0.70
C PHE A 267 4.04 16.32 2.12
N LYS A 268 3.57 15.07 2.26
CA LYS A 268 3.24 14.52 3.57
C LYS A 268 4.51 14.18 4.34
N LEU A 269 4.56 14.59 5.60
CA LEU A 269 5.63 14.29 6.55
C LEU A 269 5.03 13.86 7.90
N PRO A 270 5.79 13.12 8.72
CA PRO A 270 5.45 12.92 10.11
C PRO A 270 5.22 14.27 10.81
N ALA A 271 4.19 14.35 11.66
CA ALA A 271 3.66 15.63 12.14
C ALA A 271 4.70 16.44 12.94
N ALA A 272 5.46 15.81 13.83
CA ALA A 272 6.54 16.48 14.56
C ALA A 272 7.69 16.88 13.65
N LEU A 273 7.98 16.12 12.59
CA LEU A 273 9.03 16.47 11.62
C LEU A 273 8.62 17.72 10.83
N ALA A 274 7.35 17.79 10.42
CA ALA A 274 6.79 18.94 9.71
C ALA A 274 6.75 20.21 10.57
N PHE A 275 6.75 20.08 11.90
CA PHE A 275 6.78 21.17 12.89
C PHE A 275 7.97 21.01 13.84
N ALA A 276 9.16 20.74 13.30
CA ALA A 276 10.34 20.33 14.08
C ALA A 276 10.71 21.31 15.20
N LYS A 277 10.56 22.62 14.95
CA LYS A 277 10.86 23.66 15.93
C LYS A 277 9.85 23.64 17.07
N GLU A 278 8.56 23.63 16.74
CA GLU A 278 7.46 23.65 17.70
C GLU A 278 7.36 22.35 18.50
N ALA A 279 7.66 21.22 17.86
CA ALA A 279 7.60 19.89 18.47
C ALA A 279 8.79 19.58 19.38
N ALA A 280 9.91 20.29 19.28
CA ALA A 280 11.10 20.07 20.10
C ALA A 280 10.80 20.21 21.61
N ASP A 281 9.97 21.19 21.97
CA ASP A 281 9.61 21.52 23.35
C ASP A 281 8.39 20.74 23.86
N LEU A 282 7.75 19.94 23.01
CA LEU A 282 6.60 19.13 23.41
C LEU A 282 7.03 17.94 24.26
N ALA A 283 6.32 17.76 25.36
CA ALA A 283 6.52 16.62 26.24
C ALA A 283 6.18 15.30 25.52
N GLN A 284 7.03 14.29 25.72
CA GLN A 284 6.72 12.92 25.33
C GLN A 284 5.57 12.38 26.18
N ARG A 285 4.62 11.71 25.52
CA ARG A 285 3.39 11.16 26.10
C ARG A 285 3.19 9.68 25.74
N ALA A 286 4.30 8.95 25.56
CA ALA A 286 4.28 7.52 25.25
C ALA A 286 3.73 6.65 26.41
N ASP A 287 3.63 7.24 27.60
CA ASP A 287 3.06 6.65 28.81
C ASP A 287 1.52 6.67 28.84
N LEU A 288 0.88 7.52 28.03
CA LEU A 288 -0.57 7.68 28.05
C LEU A 288 -1.27 6.63 27.17
N GLN A 289 -2.49 6.26 27.57
CA GLN A 289 -3.34 5.31 26.83
C GLN A 289 -4.71 5.91 26.48
N PRO A 290 -5.22 5.70 25.25
CA PRO A 290 -4.58 4.99 24.13
C PRO A 290 -3.36 5.72 23.56
N ALA A 291 -2.25 5.00 23.38
CA ALA A 291 -1.02 5.51 22.75
C ALA A 291 -1.17 5.60 21.23
N TYR A 292 -0.30 6.36 20.57
CA TYR A 292 -0.20 6.32 19.12
C TYR A 292 0.26 4.92 18.67
N PRO A 293 -0.39 4.28 17.67
CA PRO A 293 0.03 2.96 17.19
C PRO A 293 1.45 3.00 16.63
N ASP A 294 2.36 2.27 17.26
CA ASP A 294 3.75 2.14 16.83
C ASP A 294 4.11 0.65 16.73
N ILE A 295 4.79 0.11 17.74
CA ILE A 295 5.19 -1.29 17.83
C ILE A 295 4.52 -1.92 19.06
N THR A 296 3.91 -3.08 18.90
CA THR A 296 3.33 -3.83 20.02
C THR A 296 3.83 -5.27 20.03
N TYR A 297 4.03 -5.83 21.22
CA TYR A 297 4.42 -7.22 21.41
C TYR A 297 3.40 -7.92 22.30
N ARG A 298 3.00 -9.14 21.91
CA ARG A 298 2.16 -10.02 22.72
C ARG A 298 2.60 -11.47 22.58
N GLU A 299 2.30 -12.29 23.56
CA GLU A 299 2.58 -13.73 23.52
C GLU A 299 1.28 -14.52 23.32
N SER A 300 1.37 -15.71 22.74
CA SER A 300 0.28 -16.69 22.77
C SER A 300 -0.01 -17.12 24.22
N ALA A 301 -1.21 -17.65 24.46
CA ALA A 301 -1.61 -18.06 25.80
C ALA A 301 -0.70 -19.15 26.41
N ASP A 302 -0.08 -19.97 25.57
CA ASP A 302 0.89 -21.01 25.96
C ASP A 302 2.35 -20.51 26.02
N GLY A 303 2.60 -19.23 25.72
CA GLY A 303 3.93 -18.61 25.75
C GLY A 303 4.90 -19.08 24.65
N ARG A 304 4.47 -19.92 23.70
CA ARG A 304 5.36 -20.47 22.66
C ARG A 304 5.61 -19.50 21.50
N VAL A 305 4.67 -18.60 21.21
CA VAL A 305 4.71 -17.69 20.06
C VAL A 305 4.71 -16.23 20.56
N GLY A 306 5.70 -15.45 20.14
CA GLY A 306 5.69 -14.00 20.25
C GLY A 306 5.17 -13.36 18.97
N PHE A 307 4.25 -12.41 19.08
CA PHE A 307 3.75 -11.60 17.98
C PHE A 307 4.24 -10.17 18.15
N LEU A 308 5.04 -9.71 17.20
CA LEU A 308 5.57 -8.35 17.14
C LEU A 308 4.91 -7.60 15.98
N ALA A 309 3.97 -6.72 16.30
CA ALA A 309 3.26 -5.93 15.32
C ALA A 309 3.88 -4.54 15.16
N PHE A 310 3.98 -4.04 13.93
CA PHE A 310 4.38 -2.67 13.63
C PHE A 310 3.49 -2.08 12.53
N ALA A 311 3.03 -0.84 12.70
CA ALA A 311 2.05 -0.21 11.81
C ALA A 311 2.51 1.16 11.30
N PHE A 312 3.66 1.20 10.61
CA PHE A 312 4.19 2.45 10.06
C PHE A 312 3.33 2.97 8.90
N TYR A 313 3.03 4.27 8.92
CA TYR A 313 2.14 4.90 7.94
C TYR A 313 2.66 4.74 6.51
N ASN A 314 1.79 4.28 5.61
CA ASN A 314 2.13 3.86 4.23
C ASN A 314 3.27 2.83 4.12
N GLY A 315 3.61 2.11 5.19
CA GLY A 315 4.72 1.15 5.23
C GLY A 315 6.10 1.80 5.02
N ALA A 316 6.22 3.12 5.13
CA ALA A 316 7.48 3.83 4.95
C ALA A 316 8.29 3.78 6.25
N MET A 317 9.51 3.25 6.20
CA MET A 317 10.33 3.01 7.39
C MET A 317 11.51 3.98 7.41
N GLY A 318 11.43 5.02 8.24
CA GLY A 318 12.53 5.95 8.44
C GLY A 318 13.63 5.34 9.30
N THR A 319 14.76 6.04 9.42
CA THR A 319 15.85 5.65 10.32
C THR A 319 15.33 5.37 11.74
N PRO A 320 14.51 6.25 12.38
CA PRO A 320 14.02 6.01 13.73
C PRO A 320 13.05 4.82 13.82
N GLU A 321 12.20 4.59 12.80
CA GLU A 321 11.28 3.45 12.76
C GLU A 321 12.06 2.13 12.71
N CYS A 322 13.10 2.07 11.88
CA CYS A 322 13.96 0.90 11.78
C CYS A 322 14.68 0.63 13.11
N GLU A 323 15.29 1.65 13.72
CA GLU A 323 15.98 1.53 15.01
C GLU A 323 15.04 1.04 16.13
N ARG A 324 13.83 1.60 16.22
CA ARG A 324 12.82 1.15 17.20
C ARG A 324 12.40 -0.30 16.96
N LEU A 325 12.19 -0.70 15.70
CA LEU A 325 11.82 -2.08 15.37
C LEU A 325 12.97 -3.05 15.63
N THR A 326 14.21 -2.67 15.35
CA THR A 326 15.42 -3.45 15.70
C THR A 326 15.50 -3.66 17.20
N ALA A 327 15.33 -2.61 18.00
CA ALA A 327 15.30 -2.71 19.46
C ALA A 327 14.17 -3.64 19.95
N ALA A 328 12.99 -3.56 19.32
CA ALA A 328 11.85 -4.42 19.66
C ALA A 328 12.09 -5.89 19.27
N VAL A 329 12.76 -6.16 18.14
CA VAL A 329 13.21 -7.52 17.76
C VAL A 329 14.21 -8.05 18.79
N HIS A 330 15.18 -7.26 19.23
CA HIS A 330 16.11 -7.67 20.28
C HIS A 330 15.41 -7.94 21.61
N ALA A 331 14.44 -7.11 22.00
CA ALA A 331 13.64 -7.33 23.21
C ALA A 331 12.79 -8.60 23.13
N ALA A 332 12.13 -8.83 21.98
CA ALA A 332 11.39 -10.06 21.72
C ALA A 332 12.32 -11.29 21.76
N ARG A 333 13.58 -11.14 21.33
CA ARG A 333 14.62 -12.17 21.45
C ARG A 333 14.98 -12.53 22.89
N GLN A 334 14.71 -11.68 23.87
CA GLN A 334 14.93 -12.04 25.29
C GLN A 334 13.78 -12.83 25.90
N ARG A 335 12.68 -13.02 25.16
CA ARG A 335 11.51 -13.77 25.62
C ARG A 335 11.68 -15.27 25.33
N PRO A 336 11.13 -16.16 26.18
CA PRO A 336 11.28 -17.62 26.05
C PRO A 336 10.38 -18.22 24.96
N THR A 337 10.09 -17.47 23.89
CA THR A 337 9.27 -17.91 22.76
C THR A 337 10.12 -18.68 21.76
N LYS A 338 9.53 -19.72 21.16
CA LYS A 338 10.18 -20.54 20.12
C LYS A 338 9.92 -20.02 18.71
N ILE A 339 8.91 -19.17 18.56
CA ILE A 339 8.54 -18.53 17.30
C ILE A 339 8.33 -17.04 17.53
N LEU A 340 8.85 -16.22 16.63
CA LEU A 340 8.59 -14.79 16.56
C LEU A 340 7.88 -14.46 15.23
N VAL A 341 6.60 -14.12 15.31
CA VAL A 341 5.80 -13.65 14.18
C VAL A 341 5.86 -12.13 14.13
N LEU A 342 6.41 -11.59 13.05
CA LEU A 342 6.35 -10.18 12.75
C LEU A 342 5.10 -9.92 11.90
N THR A 343 4.28 -8.97 12.30
CA THR A 343 3.14 -8.52 11.50
C THR A 343 3.32 -7.04 11.17
N GLY A 344 3.35 -6.70 9.89
CA GLY A 344 3.21 -5.30 9.49
C GLY A 344 1.78 -4.79 9.76
N GLY A 345 1.48 -3.59 9.26
CA GLY A 345 0.13 -3.04 9.29
C GLY A 345 -0.81 -3.76 8.33
N HIS A 346 -2.13 -3.59 8.53
CA HIS A 346 -3.15 -4.17 7.65
C HIS A 346 -3.02 -3.71 6.19
N ASP A 347 -2.53 -2.49 5.97
CA ASP A 347 -2.40 -1.91 4.64
C ASP A 347 -1.06 -2.24 3.97
N PHE A 348 -0.01 -2.33 4.78
CA PHE A 348 1.35 -2.51 4.31
C PHE A 348 2.14 -3.36 5.30
N TRP A 349 2.87 -4.33 4.76
CA TRP A 349 4.02 -4.89 5.46
C TRP A 349 5.12 -3.84 5.56
N SER A 350 5.70 -3.46 4.42
CA SER A 350 6.74 -2.44 4.32
C SER A 350 6.94 -2.05 2.85
N ASN A 351 7.19 -0.76 2.61
CA ASN A 351 7.59 -0.23 1.31
C ASN A 351 9.08 0.19 1.29
N GLY A 352 9.85 -0.23 2.30
CA GLY A 352 11.26 0.12 2.46
C GLY A 352 11.49 1.49 3.11
N ILE A 353 12.61 2.13 2.76
CA ILE A 353 13.07 3.40 3.33
C ILE A 353 12.04 4.54 3.19
N HIS A 354 12.06 5.50 4.11
CA HIS A 354 11.07 6.57 4.15
C HIS A 354 11.46 7.77 3.25
N LEU A 355 11.08 7.68 1.97
CA LEU A 355 11.43 8.68 0.95
C LEU A 355 11.00 10.12 1.28
N GLY A 356 9.87 10.33 1.96
CA GLY A 356 9.44 11.68 2.39
C GLY A 356 10.40 12.33 3.40
N ARG A 357 10.77 11.60 4.47
CA ARG A 357 11.79 11.99 5.45
C ARG A 357 13.15 12.23 4.78
N ILE A 358 13.55 11.36 3.87
CA ILE A 358 14.79 11.51 3.09
C ILE A 358 14.77 12.81 2.28
N GLU A 359 13.69 13.07 1.55
CA GLU A 359 13.57 14.27 0.72
C GLU A 359 13.52 15.56 1.55
N ALA A 360 12.99 15.50 2.78
CA ALA A 360 12.96 16.63 3.70
C ALA A 360 14.26 16.82 4.51
N ALA A 361 15.23 15.92 4.39
CA ALA A 361 16.49 16.04 5.11
C ALA A 361 17.38 17.12 4.47
N ALA A 362 18.22 17.78 5.27
CA ALA A 362 19.21 18.75 4.78
C ALA A 362 20.16 18.13 3.73
N SER A 363 20.48 16.85 3.89
CA SER A 363 21.19 16.04 2.91
C SER A 363 20.40 14.75 2.67
N PRO A 364 19.64 14.67 1.56
CA PRO A 364 18.91 13.45 1.23
C PRO A 364 19.83 12.25 1.01
N ALA A 365 21.06 12.44 0.52
CA ALA A 365 22.03 11.35 0.39
C ALA A 365 22.40 10.76 1.77
N ASP A 366 22.70 11.62 2.75
CA ASP A 366 23.08 11.17 4.10
C ASP A 366 21.92 10.54 4.87
N GLU A 367 20.69 11.04 4.72
CA GLU A 367 19.52 10.36 5.29
C GLU A 367 19.25 9.03 4.58
N SER A 368 19.45 8.93 3.25
CA SER A 368 19.32 7.66 2.53
C SER A 368 20.32 6.61 3.05
N TRP A 369 21.57 7.04 3.26
CA TRP A 369 22.63 6.19 3.79
C TRP A 369 22.38 5.73 5.22
N ARG A 370 21.89 6.63 6.09
CA ARG A 370 21.48 6.26 7.46
C ARG A 370 20.28 5.31 7.45
N ASN A 371 19.28 5.59 6.62
CA ASN A 371 18.06 4.80 6.59
C ASN A 371 18.30 3.39 6.04
N ILE A 372 19.11 3.21 4.99
CA ILE A 372 19.43 1.85 4.48
C ILE A 372 20.23 1.05 5.51
N GLN A 373 21.18 1.67 6.21
CA GLN A 373 21.94 0.98 7.25
C GLN A 373 21.04 0.54 8.40
N ALA A 374 20.11 1.40 8.85
CA ALA A 374 19.16 1.04 9.90
C ALA A 374 18.20 -0.09 9.46
N MET A 375 17.80 -0.12 8.18
CA MET A 375 17.03 -1.24 7.62
C MET A 375 17.85 -2.53 7.57
N ASP A 376 19.13 -2.46 7.20
CA ASP A 376 20.03 -3.61 7.23
C ASP A 376 20.29 -4.10 8.65
N ASP A 377 20.37 -3.21 9.64
CA ASP A 377 20.50 -3.60 11.05
C ASP A 377 19.27 -4.37 11.53
N LEU A 378 18.07 -3.96 11.09
CA LEU A 378 16.84 -4.71 11.33
C LEU A 378 16.87 -6.10 10.68
N CYS A 379 17.28 -6.18 9.40
CA CYS A 379 17.42 -7.46 8.71
C CYS A 379 18.43 -8.37 9.40
N LEU A 380 19.56 -7.82 9.86
CA LEU A 380 20.59 -8.56 10.59
C LEU A 380 20.03 -9.10 11.91
N ALA A 381 19.29 -8.29 12.67
CA ALA A 381 18.69 -8.71 13.93
C ALA A 381 17.73 -9.90 13.78
N LEU A 382 17.04 -10.00 12.64
CA LEU A 382 16.18 -11.14 12.27
C LEU A 382 16.99 -12.35 11.80
N LEU A 383 18.03 -12.15 10.99
CA LEU A 383 18.91 -13.21 10.50
C LEU A 383 19.69 -13.90 11.62
N GLU A 384 20.05 -13.14 12.65
CA GLU A 384 20.76 -13.63 13.83
C GLU A 384 19.85 -14.29 14.88
N ALA A 385 18.52 -14.25 14.69
CA ALA A 385 17.56 -14.91 15.57
C ALA A 385 17.57 -16.44 15.36
N THR A 386 18.72 -17.08 15.60
CA THR A 386 18.98 -18.52 15.34
C THR A 386 18.46 -19.46 16.42
N ASP A 387 17.94 -18.93 17.52
CA ASP A 387 17.40 -19.65 18.68
C ASP A 387 15.88 -19.82 18.64
N ARG A 388 15.25 -19.37 17.55
CA ARG A 388 13.80 -19.43 17.30
C ARG A 388 13.52 -19.44 15.80
N LEU A 389 12.30 -19.78 15.43
CA LEU A 389 11.81 -19.52 14.08
C LEU A 389 11.23 -18.10 13.97
N THR A 390 11.44 -17.45 12.84
CA THR A 390 10.89 -16.12 12.53
C THR A 390 9.91 -16.21 11.37
N VAL A 391 8.77 -15.53 11.48
CA VAL A 391 7.74 -15.50 10.43
C VAL A 391 7.44 -14.05 10.07
N ALA A 392 7.57 -13.68 8.80
CA ALA A 392 7.03 -12.44 8.27
C ALA A 392 5.58 -12.67 7.81
N ALA A 393 4.61 -12.08 8.51
CA ALA A 393 3.19 -12.18 8.19
C ALA A 393 2.69 -10.89 7.52
N LEU A 394 2.63 -10.92 6.19
CA LEU A 394 2.26 -9.81 5.33
C LEU A 394 0.75 -9.70 5.23
N GLN A 395 0.16 -8.83 6.05
CA GLN A 395 -1.28 -8.51 5.99
C GLN A 395 -1.62 -7.59 4.81
N GLY A 396 -0.65 -6.78 4.39
CA GLY A 396 -0.79 -5.76 3.36
C GLY A 396 0.40 -5.75 2.41
N ASN A 397 0.35 -4.85 1.43
CA ASN A 397 1.29 -4.82 0.32
C ASN A 397 2.74 -4.57 0.78
N ALA A 398 3.69 -5.04 -0.03
CA ALA A 398 5.10 -4.77 0.17
C ALA A 398 5.76 -4.28 -1.13
N GLY A 399 6.77 -3.43 -0.99
CA GLY A 399 7.49 -2.87 -2.13
C GLY A 399 8.96 -2.63 -1.83
N ALA A 400 9.80 -2.70 -2.87
CA ALA A 400 11.24 -2.45 -2.80
C ALA A 400 11.88 -3.22 -1.62
N GLY A 401 12.69 -2.55 -0.80
CA GLY A 401 13.36 -3.12 0.38
C GLY A 401 12.41 -3.80 1.36
N GLY A 402 11.14 -3.39 1.44
CA GLY A 402 10.15 -4.07 2.28
C GLY A 402 9.85 -5.50 1.85
N CYS A 403 9.94 -5.83 0.56
CA CYS A 403 9.82 -7.21 0.08
C CYS A 403 11.01 -8.05 0.58
N PHE A 404 12.22 -7.50 0.55
CA PHE A 404 13.44 -8.20 0.94
C PHE A 404 13.61 -8.31 2.46
N LEU A 405 13.16 -7.30 3.21
CA LEU A 405 13.02 -7.36 4.67
C LEU A 405 12.18 -8.57 5.10
N ALA A 406 11.09 -8.89 4.39
CA ALA A 406 10.30 -10.08 4.71
C ALA A 406 11.12 -11.38 4.58
N LEU A 407 12.03 -11.45 3.61
CA LEU A 407 12.85 -12.63 3.35
C LEU A 407 13.90 -12.87 4.44
N ALA A 408 14.17 -11.89 5.32
CA ALA A 408 15.04 -12.06 6.48
C ALA A 408 14.42 -12.96 7.56
N CYS A 409 13.11 -13.22 7.49
CA CYS A 409 12.43 -14.24 8.28
C CYS A 409 12.56 -15.64 7.64
N ASP A 410 12.42 -16.69 8.45
CA ASP A 410 12.46 -18.08 7.96
C ASP A 410 11.27 -18.39 7.07
N GLU A 411 10.06 -18.04 7.50
CA GLU A 411 8.83 -18.18 6.70
C GLU A 411 8.23 -16.82 6.36
N VAL A 412 7.71 -16.69 5.15
CA VAL A 412 7.00 -15.52 4.64
C VAL A 412 5.59 -15.94 4.27
N TRP A 413 4.63 -15.47 5.05
CA TRP A 413 3.21 -15.74 4.88
C TRP A 413 2.50 -14.46 4.43
N ALA A 414 1.59 -14.56 3.47
CA ALA A 414 0.87 -13.39 2.97
C ALA A 414 -0.64 -13.64 2.94
N ARG A 415 -1.40 -12.59 3.22
CA ARG A 415 -2.84 -12.58 2.97
C ARG A 415 -3.12 -12.72 1.48
N ASP A 416 -4.20 -13.42 1.11
CA ASP A 416 -4.67 -13.38 -0.26
C ASP A 416 -5.01 -11.93 -0.67
N GLY A 417 -4.49 -11.54 -1.83
CA GLY A 417 -4.60 -10.21 -2.36
C GLY A 417 -3.55 -9.18 -1.96
N VAL A 418 -2.55 -9.59 -1.18
CA VAL A 418 -1.28 -8.83 -1.10
C VAL A 418 -0.64 -8.74 -2.49
N VAL A 419 -0.14 -7.55 -2.80
CA VAL A 419 0.67 -7.28 -3.98
C VAL A 419 2.09 -6.94 -3.56
N LEU A 420 3.06 -7.61 -4.17
CA LEU A 420 4.48 -7.43 -3.96
C LEU A 420 5.10 -6.72 -5.18
N ASN A 421 5.93 -5.71 -4.91
CA ASN A 421 6.80 -5.11 -5.92
C ASN A 421 8.27 -5.35 -5.54
N PRO A 422 8.81 -6.57 -5.75
CA PRO A 422 10.15 -6.96 -5.31
C PRO A 422 11.24 -6.43 -6.26
N HIS A 423 11.26 -5.12 -6.49
CA HIS A 423 12.23 -4.46 -7.37
C HIS A 423 12.42 -2.98 -7.01
N TYR A 424 13.51 -2.40 -7.48
CA TYR A 424 13.83 -0.97 -7.29
C TYR A 424 13.76 -0.15 -8.59
N LYS A 425 13.24 -0.72 -9.68
CA LYS A 425 13.21 -0.05 -11.00
C LYS A 425 12.45 1.28 -11.02
N ASN A 426 11.48 1.46 -10.12
CA ASN A 426 10.74 2.70 -9.96
C ASN A 426 11.48 3.77 -9.15
N MET A 427 12.61 3.42 -8.52
CA MET A 427 13.36 4.28 -7.63
C MET A 427 14.79 4.46 -8.15
N GLY A 428 14.93 4.83 -9.43
CA GLY A 428 16.23 5.08 -10.04
C GLY A 428 17.14 3.86 -10.13
N ASN A 429 16.55 2.65 -10.13
CA ASN A 429 17.28 1.39 -10.20
C ASN A 429 18.32 1.24 -9.07
N LEU A 430 17.94 1.55 -7.83
CA LEU A 430 18.74 1.17 -6.66
C LEU A 430 19.14 -0.30 -6.75
N PHE A 431 20.33 -0.62 -6.28
CA PHE A 431 20.79 -2.01 -6.21
C PHE A 431 19.94 -2.84 -5.23
N GLY A 432 19.56 -2.24 -4.10
CA GLY A 432 18.95 -2.92 -2.95
C GLY A 432 20.01 -3.41 -1.97
N SER A 433 19.66 -3.50 -0.69
CA SER A 433 20.53 -4.05 0.36
C SER A 433 19.75 -5.16 1.06
N GLU A 434 19.35 -5.01 2.32
CA GLU A 434 18.46 -5.93 3.01
C GLU A 434 18.90 -7.41 2.92
N TYR A 435 20.20 -7.66 2.69
CA TYR A 435 20.81 -8.96 2.44
C TYR A 435 20.18 -9.73 1.27
N TRP A 436 19.59 -9.04 0.29
CA TRP A 436 18.89 -9.71 -0.82
C TRP A 436 19.82 -10.62 -1.62
N THR A 437 21.12 -10.31 -1.73
CA THR A 437 22.11 -11.15 -2.44
C THR A 437 22.42 -12.45 -1.70
N TYR A 438 22.18 -12.51 -0.39
CA TYR A 438 22.21 -13.75 0.40
C TYR A 438 20.85 -14.46 0.40
N LEU A 439 19.74 -13.72 0.53
CA LEU A 439 18.41 -14.28 0.78
C LEU A 439 17.68 -14.74 -0.48
N LEU A 440 17.64 -13.91 -1.52
CA LEU A 440 16.82 -14.15 -2.70
C LEU A 440 17.29 -15.39 -3.48
N PRO A 441 18.60 -15.58 -3.79
CA PRO A 441 19.05 -16.76 -4.52
C PRO A 441 18.76 -18.08 -3.80
N ARG A 442 18.75 -18.08 -2.45
CA ARG A 442 18.43 -19.29 -1.66
C ARG A 442 16.97 -19.70 -1.78
N ARG A 443 16.06 -18.73 -1.96
CA ARG A 443 14.62 -18.98 -2.07
C ARG A 443 14.23 -19.43 -3.48
N VAL A 444 14.75 -18.76 -4.50
CA VAL A 444 14.27 -18.93 -5.88
C VAL A 444 15.32 -19.47 -6.86
N GLY A 445 16.58 -19.59 -6.44
CA GLY A 445 17.73 -19.86 -7.32
C GLY A 445 18.29 -18.60 -7.98
N GLU A 446 19.56 -18.65 -8.41
CA GLU A 446 20.30 -17.51 -8.97
C GLU A 446 19.62 -16.88 -10.19
N GLU A 447 19.19 -17.70 -11.16
CA GLU A 447 18.58 -17.20 -12.39
C GLU A 447 17.25 -16.49 -12.12
N ALA A 448 16.41 -17.07 -11.26
CA ALA A 448 15.14 -16.47 -10.87
C ALA A 448 15.35 -15.20 -10.03
N ALA A 449 16.37 -15.17 -9.16
CA ALA A 449 16.73 -13.98 -8.40
C ALA A 449 17.10 -12.81 -9.32
N VAL A 450 17.95 -13.04 -10.32
CA VAL A 450 18.31 -12.04 -11.34
C VAL A 450 17.08 -11.60 -12.13
N ARG A 451 16.19 -12.52 -12.47
CA ARG A 451 14.95 -12.23 -13.19
C ARG A 451 14.02 -11.34 -12.36
N ILE A 452 13.76 -11.69 -11.10
CA ILE A 452 12.91 -10.90 -10.18
C ILE A 452 13.45 -9.47 -10.05
N MET A 453 14.77 -9.31 -9.84
CA MET A 453 15.41 -8.00 -9.71
C MET A 453 15.42 -7.18 -11.01
N ARG A 454 15.14 -7.81 -12.17
CA ARG A 454 15.03 -7.15 -13.48
C ARG A 454 13.59 -6.81 -13.83
N GLU A 455 12.62 -7.62 -13.42
CA GLU A 455 11.21 -7.39 -13.65
C GLU A 455 10.73 -6.10 -12.96
N ARG A 456 9.77 -5.42 -13.58
CA ARG A 456 9.20 -4.13 -13.13
C ARG A 456 7.68 -4.22 -12.94
N LEU A 457 7.15 -5.43 -12.79
CA LEU A 457 5.72 -5.68 -12.68
C LEU A 457 5.36 -6.24 -11.30
N PRO A 458 4.16 -5.94 -10.78
CA PRO A 458 3.69 -6.46 -9.52
C PRO A 458 3.50 -7.99 -9.57
N LEU A 459 3.72 -8.64 -8.43
CA LEU A 459 3.36 -10.04 -8.20
C LEU A 459 2.21 -10.11 -7.20
N THR A 460 1.20 -10.92 -7.48
CA THR A 460 0.24 -11.31 -6.45
C THR A 460 0.90 -12.25 -5.44
N ALA A 461 0.35 -12.33 -4.22
CA ALA A 461 0.79 -13.31 -3.23
C ALA A 461 0.83 -14.74 -3.81
N ALA A 462 -0.22 -15.16 -4.54
CA ALA A 462 -0.26 -16.47 -5.18
C ALA A 462 0.85 -16.67 -6.21
N GLN A 463 1.14 -15.66 -7.05
CA GLN A 463 2.25 -15.72 -8.01
C GLN A 463 3.61 -15.77 -7.31
N ALA A 464 3.78 -15.04 -6.21
CA ALA A 464 5.01 -15.07 -5.42
C ALA A 464 5.22 -16.44 -4.77
N ALA A 465 4.18 -17.06 -4.24
CA ALA A 465 4.24 -18.40 -3.67
C ALA A 465 4.56 -19.46 -4.74
N ALA A 466 3.89 -19.40 -5.90
CA ALA A 466 4.15 -20.29 -7.02
C ALA A 466 5.59 -20.18 -7.57
N ARG A 467 6.25 -19.03 -7.36
CA ARG A 467 7.66 -18.80 -7.74
C ARG A 467 8.65 -19.12 -6.61
N GLY A 468 8.20 -19.56 -5.44
CA GLY A 468 9.05 -19.83 -4.27
C GLY A 468 9.58 -18.58 -3.56
N LEU A 469 9.07 -17.39 -3.89
CA LEU A 469 9.48 -16.14 -3.24
C LEU A 469 8.93 -16.03 -1.81
N ILE A 470 7.73 -16.56 -1.59
CA ILE A 470 7.07 -16.63 -0.28
C ILE A 470 6.56 -18.06 -0.04
N ASP A 471 6.26 -18.39 1.21
CA ASP A 471 6.02 -19.78 1.61
C ASP A 471 4.53 -20.14 1.64
N ARG A 472 3.65 -19.23 2.10
CA ARG A 472 2.22 -19.52 2.26
C ARG A 472 1.33 -18.33 1.93
N VAL A 473 0.15 -18.63 1.39
CA VAL A 473 -0.92 -17.67 1.13
C VAL A 473 -2.22 -18.21 1.70
N PHE A 474 -2.90 -17.43 2.53
CA PHE A 474 -4.17 -17.79 3.16
C PHE A 474 -4.92 -16.54 3.64
N GLY A 475 -6.17 -16.68 4.07
CA GLY A 475 -7.03 -15.57 4.48
C GLY A 475 -7.40 -14.63 3.33
N ASP A 476 -8.70 -14.46 3.05
CA ASP A 476 -9.18 -13.53 2.02
C ASP A 476 -9.23 -12.08 2.55
N THR A 477 -9.77 -11.91 3.76
CA THR A 477 -9.85 -10.59 4.41
C THR A 477 -8.77 -10.38 5.47
N VAL A 478 -8.59 -9.12 5.90
CA VAL A 478 -7.71 -8.76 7.01
C VAL A 478 -8.06 -9.56 8.27
N LYS A 479 -9.35 -9.76 8.53
CA LYS A 479 -9.83 -10.53 9.69
C LYS A 479 -9.51 -12.01 9.54
N ASP A 480 -9.84 -12.61 8.39
CA ASP A 480 -9.61 -14.05 8.16
C ASP A 480 -8.13 -14.39 8.28
N PHE A 481 -7.25 -13.54 7.73
CA PHE A 481 -5.81 -13.72 7.87
C PHE A 481 -5.35 -13.64 9.32
N ALA A 482 -5.83 -12.68 10.11
CA ALA A 482 -5.46 -12.54 11.52
C ALA A 482 -5.91 -13.76 12.35
N ASP A 483 -7.11 -14.26 12.10
CA ASP A 483 -7.67 -15.44 12.78
C ASP A 483 -6.88 -16.70 12.41
N GLU A 484 -6.59 -16.93 11.13
CA GLU A 484 -5.81 -18.07 10.66
C GLU A 484 -4.33 -17.99 11.07
N LEU A 485 -3.75 -16.79 11.14
CA LEU A 485 -2.33 -16.58 11.49
C LEU A 485 -2.01 -17.13 12.87
N ALA A 486 -2.88 -16.86 13.86
CA ALA A 486 -2.67 -17.33 15.23
C ALA A 486 -2.67 -18.85 15.32
N VAL A 487 -3.59 -19.51 14.59
CA VAL A 487 -3.70 -20.98 14.53
C VAL A 487 -2.44 -21.56 13.87
N ARG A 488 -2.07 -21.08 12.68
CA ARG A 488 -0.90 -21.57 11.94
C ARG A 488 0.42 -21.35 12.67
N ALA A 489 0.55 -20.23 13.38
CA ALA A 489 1.73 -19.97 14.20
C ALA A 489 1.83 -20.94 15.40
N ALA A 490 0.69 -21.34 15.98
CA ALA A 490 0.66 -22.35 17.05
C ALA A 490 0.97 -23.75 16.51
N GLU A 491 0.48 -24.10 15.31
CA GLU A 491 0.82 -25.35 14.62
C GLU A 491 2.31 -25.45 14.29
N LEU A 492 2.94 -24.30 13.99
CA LEU A 492 4.38 -24.24 13.73
C LEU A 492 5.21 -24.58 14.98
N ALA A 493 4.63 -24.44 16.18
CA ALA A 493 5.26 -24.77 17.47
C ALA A 493 5.12 -26.26 17.83
N ASP A 494 5.14 -27.14 16.83
CA ASP A 494 5.00 -28.59 17.00
C ASP A 494 6.16 -29.24 17.78
N ASP A 495 6.09 -30.55 17.98
CA ASP A 495 7.09 -31.31 18.74
C ASP A 495 8.49 -31.31 18.07
N ASP A 496 8.59 -30.87 16.82
CA ASP A 496 9.82 -30.84 16.04
C ASP A 496 10.50 -29.47 16.02
N ILE A 497 9.89 -28.47 16.66
CA ILE A 497 10.35 -27.08 16.67
C ILE A 497 11.81 -26.93 17.14
N ASP A 498 12.22 -27.66 18.18
CA ASP A 498 13.58 -27.57 18.72
C ASP A 498 14.62 -28.11 17.74
N ARG A 499 14.30 -29.19 17.00
CA ARG A 499 15.17 -29.71 15.95
C ARG A 499 15.28 -28.72 14.80
N ARG A 500 14.17 -28.13 14.35
CA ARG A 500 14.15 -27.13 13.28
C ARG A 500 14.96 -25.88 13.63
N ILE A 501 14.90 -25.44 14.88
CA ILE A 501 15.73 -24.34 15.41
C ILE A 501 17.21 -24.74 15.40
N ALA A 502 17.56 -25.94 15.87
CA ALA A 502 18.95 -26.42 15.83
C ALA A 502 19.49 -26.51 14.39
N ASP A 503 18.69 -27.02 13.46
CA ASP A 503 19.04 -27.11 12.03
C ASP A 503 19.22 -25.71 11.41
N LYS A 504 18.37 -24.74 11.78
CA LYS A 504 18.51 -23.34 11.39
C LYS A 504 19.83 -22.76 11.90
N ALA A 505 20.15 -22.95 13.17
CA ALA A 505 21.38 -22.44 13.78
C ALA A 505 22.64 -23.05 13.12
N ALA A 506 22.65 -24.37 12.91
CA ALA A 506 23.74 -25.08 12.24
C ALA A 506 23.94 -24.58 10.79
N ARG A 507 22.85 -24.39 10.05
CA ARG A 507 22.89 -23.85 8.69
C ARG A 507 23.44 -22.42 8.66
N ARG A 508 22.98 -21.54 9.55
CA ARG A 508 23.48 -20.16 9.65
C ARG A 508 24.97 -20.14 10.00
N ALA A 509 25.42 -21.00 10.91
CA ALA A 509 26.84 -21.11 11.24
C ALA A 509 27.70 -21.58 10.04
N ALA A 510 27.22 -22.56 9.27
CA ALA A 510 27.90 -23.02 8.06
C ALA A 510 27.95 -21.93 6.98
N ASP A 511 26.84 -21.22 6.78
CA ASP A 511 26.77 -20.09 5.85
C ASP A 511 27.74 -18.97 6.26
N GLU A 512 27.82 -18.65 7.56
CA GLU A 512 28.71 -17.61 8.09
C GLU A 512 30.18 -17.97 7.90
N ALA A 513 30.52 -19.26 8.04
CA ALA A 513 31.86 -19.76 7.75
C ALA A 513 32.20 -19.71 6.24
N ALA A 514 31.20 -19.90 5.36
CA ALA A 514 31.40 -19.86 3.91
C ALA A 514 31.53 -18.43 3.37
N LYS A 515 30.63 -17.53 3.77
CA LYS A 515 30.69 -16.10 3.49
C LYS A 515 29.93 -15.34 4.60
N PRO A 516 30.63 -14.51 5.40
CA PRO A 516 29.99 -13.75 6.47
C PRO A 516 28.88 -12.83 5.97
N LEU A 517 27.81 -12.68 6.75
CA LEU A 517 26.75 -11.70 6.45
C LEU A 517 27.32 -10.28 6.28
N ALA A 518 28.32 -9.92 7.08
CA ALA A 518 29.01 -8.64 6.97
C ALA A 518 29.61 -8.39 5.57
N THR A 519 30.07 -9.45 4.87
CA THR A 519 30.60 -9.34 3.51
C THR A 519 29.49 -9.08 2.50
N TYR A 520 28.35 -9.79 2.60
CA TYR A 520 27.18 -9.53 1.75
C TYR A 520 26.69 -8.08 1.91
N ARG A 521 26.53 -7.63 3.17
CA ARG A 521 26.14 -6.25 3.48
C ARG A 521 27.12 -5.24 2.89
N ALA A 522 28.43 -5.44 3.05
CA ALA A 522 29.43 -4.51 2.56
C ALA A 522 29.41 -4.38 1.02
N GLU A 523 29.20 -5.49 0.31
CA GLU A 523 29.07 -5.50 -1.15
C GLU A 523 27.80 -4.78 -1.63
N GLU A 524 26.66 -5.05 -0.99
CA GLU A 524 25.38 -4.38 -1.26
C GLU A 524 25.47 -2.88 -0.98
N LEU A 525 25.97 -2.51 0.20
CA LEU A 525 26.13 -1.11 0.61
C LEU A 525 27.13 -0.35 -0.25
N GLN A 526 28.16 -1.00 -0.80
CA GLN A 526 29.04 -0.36 -1.79
C GLN A 526 28.26 0.07 -3.04
N GLN A 527 27.31 -0.74 -3.51
CA GLN A 527 26.47 -0.38 -4.65
C GLN A 527 25.46 0.71 -4.27
N MET A 528 24.83 0.61 -3.10
CA MET A 528 23.92 1.65 -2.60
C MET A 528 24.64 2.98 -2.40
N TRP A 529 25.89 2.99 -1.93
CA TRP A 529 26.72 4.18 -1.84
C TRP A 529 26.89 4.86 -3.20
N ARG A 530 27.14 4.08 -4.26
CA ARG A 530 27.19 4.61 -5.65
C ARG A 530 25.84 5.17 -6.09
N ASN A 531 24.73 4.58 -5.67
CA ASN A 531 23.40 5.13 -5.98
C ASN A 531 23.09 6.45 -5.26
N PHE A 532 23.63 6.66 -4.05
CA PHE A 532 23.35 7.83 -3.22
C PHE A 532 24.35 8.98 -3.39
N TYR A 533 25.61 8.67 -3.70
CA TYR A 533 26.71 9.65 -3.77
C TYR A 533 27.46 9.63 -5.11
N GLY A 534 27.15 8.66 -5.98
CA GLY A 534 27.75 8.59 -7.30
C GLY A 534 27.28 9.73 -8.20
N PHE A 535 27.94 9.85 -9.35
CA PHE A 535 27.63 10.89 -10.34
C PHE A 535 26.24 10.74 -10.98
N ASP A 536 25.71 9.50 -11.07
CA ASP A 536 24.39 9.23 -11.63
C ASP A 536 23.28 9.61 -10.63
N PRO A 537 22.47 10.65 -10.90
CA PRO A 537 21.46 11.15 -9.97
C PRO A 537 20.13 10.39 -10.06
N SER A 538 20.05 9.29 -10.81
CA SER A 538 18.80 8.56 -11.13
C SER A 538 17.93 8.29 -9.89
N TYR A 539 18.54 7.92 -8.77
CA TYR A 539 17.83 7.71 -7.50
C TYR A 539 17.18 9.01 -6.99
N HIS A 540 17.94 10.11 -6.91
CA HIS A 540 17.45 11.38 -6.38
C HIS A 540 16.35 11.97 -7.26
N VAL A 541 16.49 11.87 -8.58
CA VAL A 541 15.47 12.31 -9.54
C VAL A 541 14.18 11.49 -9.38
N ALA A 542 14.29 10.16 -9.30
CA ALA A 542 13.13 9.30 -9.10
C ALA A 542 12.44 9.56 -7.75
N ARG A 543 13.22 9.75 -6.67
CA ARG A 543 12.71 10.08 -5.34
C ARG A 543 11.94 11.40 -5.35
N TYR A 544 12.52 12.45 -5.94
CA TYR A 544 11.88 13.75 -6.06
C TYR A 544 10.50 13.62 -6.74
N HIS A 545 10.44 12.99 -7.92
CA HIS A 545 9.18 12.82 -8.64
C HIS A 545 8.15 11.98 -7.88
N PHE A 546 8.60 10.95 -7.17
CA PHE A 546 7.73 10.11 -6.34
C PHE A 546 7.12 10.91 -5.18
N VAL A 547 7.95 11.64 -4.42
CA VAL A 547 7.52 12.40 -3.24
C VAL A 547 6.65 13.60 -3.62
N MET A 548 7.05 14.32 -4.67
CA MET A 548 6.32 15.48 -5.19
C MET A 548 5.07 15.08 -5.99
N LYS A 549 4.89 13.79 -6.29
CA LYS A 549 3.80 13.25 -7.12
C LYS A 549 3.69 13.99 -8.45
N THR A 550 4.84 14.20 -9.11
CA THR A 550 4.89 14.90 -10.39
C THR A 550 4.00 14.18 -11.41
N PRO A 551 3.11 14.91 -12.12
CA PRO A 551 2.30 14.30 -13.18
C PRO A 551 3.14 13.61 -14.25
N HIS A 552 2.66 12.47 -14.73
CA HIS A 552 3.32 11.76 -15.82
C HIS A 552 3.06 12.47 -17.16
N ALA A 553 4.12 12.70 -17.93
CA ALA A 553 4.03 13.24 -19.29
C ALA A 553 3.84 12.14 -20.36
N TRP A 554 4.11 10.88 -20.01
CA TRP A 554 3.89 9.70 -20.87
C TRP A 554 3.69 8.45 -20.03
N THR A 555 3.15 7.40 -20.65
CA THR A 555 3.06 6.06 -20.04
C THR A 555 4.37 5.30 -20.24
N PRO A 556 5.03 4.80 -19.17
CA PRO A 556 6.23 3.99 -19.31
C PRO A 556 6.01 2.74 -20.17
N ARG A 557 6.96 2.43 -21.07
CA ARG A 557 6.82 1.34 -22.06
C ARG A 557 6.61 -0.06 -21.45
N HIS A 558 7.20 -0.33 -20.28
CA HIS A 558 6.95 -1.58 -19.54
C HIS A 558 5.47 -1.79 -19.14
N LEU A 559 4.67 -0.72 -19.13
CA LEU A 559 3.22 -0.72 -18.92
C LEU A 559 2.47 -0.62 -20.25
N ALA A 560 2.87 0.32 -21.11
CA ALA A 560 2.31 0.55 -22.44
C ALA A 560 2.93 -0.38 -23.47
N ARG A 561 2.62 -1.67 -23.39
CA ARG A 561 3.14 -2.71 -24.31
C ARG A 561 2.84 -2.42 -25.78
N HIS A 562 1.75 -1.70 -26.07
CA HIS A 562 1.40 -1.25 -27.42
C HIS A 562 2.35 -0.19 -28.00
N ARG A 563 3.27 0.34 -27.19
CA ARG A 563 4.31 1.32 -27.57
C ARG A 563 5.70 0.70 -27.60
N GLU A 564 5.83 -0.62 -27.42
CA GLU A 564 7.10 -1.33 -27.58
C GLU A 564 7.47 -1.46 -29.07
N PRO A 565 8.74 -1.26 -29.46
CA PRO A 565 9.25 -1.54 -30.80
C PRO A 565 8.96 -2.99 -31.19
N GLY A 566 8.39 -3.17 -32.38
CA GLY A 566 7.96 -4.49 -32.86
C GLY A 566 6.59 -4.94 -32.33
N TRP A 567 5.86 -4.09 -31.61
CA TRP A 567 4.44 -4.35 -31.34
C TRP A 567 3.66 -4.36 -32.65
N HIS A 568 3.04 -5.51 -32.94
CA HIS A 568 2.11 -5.66 -34.04
C HIS A 568 0.80 -6.23 -33.48
N THR A 569 -0.32 -5.65 -33.90
CA THR A 569 -1.62 -6.27 -33.66
C THR A 569 -1.64 -7.57 -34.45
N ALA A 570 -2.10 -8.68 -33.85
CA ALA A 570 -2.09 -10.02 -34.47
C ALA A 570 -3.07 -10.17 -35.67
N ALA A 571 -3.33 -9.10 -36.43
CA ALA A 571 -4.29 -9.04 -37.52
C ALA A 571 -3.63 -8.83 -38.91
N GLY A 572 -2.34 -9.17 -39.08
CA GLY A 572 -1.63 -9.07 -40.36
C GLY A 572 -1.15 -10.40 -40.97
N GLY A 573 -1.50 -11.55 -40.37
CA GLY A 573 -1.01 -12.88 -40.76
C GLY A 573 -1.97 -13.74 -41.59
N ALA A 574 -2.90 -13.13 -42.32
CA ALA A 574 -3.73 -13.81 -43.31
C ALA A 574 -3.52 -13.14 -44.67
N GLY A 575 -2.46 -13.54 -45.37
CA GLY A 575 -2.05 -12.99 -46.66
C GLY A 575 -0.62 -13.36 -47.00
N ALA A 576 -0.39 -14.65 -47.26
CA ALA A 576 0.67 -15.08 -48.17
C ALA A 576 0.09 -15.11 -49.59
#